data_AF-A0A1C5XAR9-F1
#
_entry.id   AF-A0A1C5XAR9-F1
#
_cell.length_a   1.000
_cell.length_b   1.000
_cell.length_c   1.000
_cell.angle_alpha   90.00
_cell.angle_beta   90.00
_cell.angle_gamma   90.00
#
_symmetry.space_group_name_H-M   'P 1'
#
loop_
_entity.id
_entity.type
_entity.pdbx_description
1 polymer ?
#
loop_
_entity_poly.entity_id
_entity_poly.type
_entity_poly.pdbx_seq_one_letter_code
_entity_poly.pdbx_strand_id
1 'polypeptide(L)'
;MKKILLYFGDYQEKKPILETILSDMQIAYRILTDTDLQQPIGYLLGIQDKAQQEVSQTMHMHIDLMFLDGFSDEEIQELNARMKAQGVSMPRKAMRTKHNETWRLIDLLEEIEKEHAYFQTLEEIQKLLMASSALQMDIYTPDSWKAYESAFIQAYEVLQNQSEPDVAKTALTTLTQAKAALQKR
;
A
#
# COMPACT_ATOMS: atom_id res chain seq x y z
N MET A 1 11.72 21.61 -11.80
CA MET A 1 10.30 21.74 -12.18
C MET A 1 9.55 20.61 -11.49
N LYS A 2 8.40 20.88 -10.88
CA LYS A 2 7.60 19.84 -10.21
C LYS A 2 7.02 18.90 -11.26
N LYS A 3 6.96 17.60 -10.99
CA LYS A 3 6.44 16.61 -11.94
C LYS A 3 5.76 15.46 -11.20
N ILE A 4 4.67 14.96 -11.78
CA ILE A 4 4.00 13.74 -11.31
C ILE A 4 4.27 12.60 -12.30
N LEU A 5 4.61 11.42 -11.79
CA LEU A 5 4.54 10.19 -12.60
C LEU A 5 3.30 9.40 -12.21
N LEU A 6 2.57 8.92 -13.20
CA LEU A 6 1.35 8.13 -13.00
C LEU A 6 1.50 6.76 -13.63
N TYR A 7 1.38 5.72 -12.83
CA TYR A 7 1.20 4.35 -13.30
C TYR A 7 -0.20 3.90 -12.89
N PHE A 8 -0.96 3.28 -13.80
CA PHE A 8 -2.36 2.92 -13.55
C PHE A 8 -2.59 1.43 -13.33
N GLY A 9 -1.65 0.55 -13.73
CA GLY A 9 -1.86 -0.89 -13.67
C GLY A 9 -3.17 -1.30 -14.34
N ASP A 10 -4.03 -2.01 -13.61
CA ASP A 10 -5.37 -2.39 -14.05
C ASP A 10 -6.39 -1.24 -14.04
N TYR A 11 -6.11 -0.15 -13.33
CA TYR A 11 -7.05 0.96 -13.06
C TYR A 11 -7.02 2.05 -14.13
N GLN A 12 -7.03 1.65 -15.40
CA GLN A 12 -6.91 2.56 -16.55
C GLN A 12 -8.09 3.54 -16.66
N GLU A 13 -9.24 3.23 -16.06
CA GLU A 13 -10.43 4.09 -16.04
C GLU A 13 -10.21 5.44 -15.34
N LYS A 14 -9.21 5.52 -14.45
CA LYS A 14 -8.86 6.76 -13.72
C LYS A 14 -8.12 7.77 -14.59
N LYS A 15 -7.45 7.31 -15.65
CA LYS A 15 -6.59 8.11 -16.52
C LYS A 15 -7.25 9.40 -17.04
N PRO A 16 -8.38 9.38 -17.76
CA PRO A 16 -8.96 10.59 -18.35
C PRO A 16 -9.34 11.65 -17.30
N ILE A 17 -9.79 11.21 -16.13
CA ILE A 17 -10.17 12.11 -15.03
C ILE A 17 -8.92 12.78 -14.44
N LEU A 18 -7.85 12.01 -14.19
CA LEU A 18 -6.60 12.59 -13.69
C LEU A 18 -5.95 13.53 -14.70
N GLU A 19 -5.96 13.21 -16.00
CA GLU A 19 -5.43 14.11 -17.02
C GLU A 19 -6.15 15.45 -17.04
N THR A 20 -7.48 15.44 -16.86
CA THR A 20 -8.29 16.66 -16.73
C THR A 20 -7.88 17.46 -15.50
N ILE A 21 -7.84 16.82 -14.31
CA ILE A 21 -7.48 17.48 -13.05
C ILE A 21 -6.07 18.09 -13.12
N LEU A 22 -5.09 17.34 -13.62
CA LEU A 22 -3.71 17.79 -13.68
C LEU A 22 -3.50 18.90 -14.71
N SER A 23 -4.23 18.86 -15.83
CA SER A 23 -4.23 19.94 -16.83
C SER A 23 -4.85 21.22 -16.26
N ASP A 24 -5.96 21.11 -15.53
CA ASP A 24 -6.62 22.26 -14.89
C ASP A 24 -5.73 22.91 -13.81
N MET A 25 -4.93 22.09 -13.11
CA MET A 25 -3.94 22.56 -12.14
C MET A 25 -2.61 22.98 -12.77
N GLN A 26 -2.47 22.87 -14.10
CA GLN A 26 -1.24 23.16 -14.84
C GLN A 26 -0.01 22.39 -14.31
N ILE A 27 -0.22 21.16 -13.84
CA ILE A 27 0.83 20.30 -13.29
C ILE A 27 1.46 19.48 -14.44
N ALA A 28 2.78 19.49 -14.52
CA ALA A 28 3.50 18.61 -15.44
C ALA A 28 3.38 17.15 -14.98
N TYR A 29 2.97 16.25 -15.87
CA TYR A 29 2.87 14.83 -15.57
C TYR A 29 3.43 13.95 -16.70
N ARG A 30 3.76 12.71 -16.35
CA ARG A 30 4.09 11.64 -17.31
C ARG A 30 3.30 10.40 -16.94
N ILE A 31 2.63 9.82 -17.93
CA ILE A 31 1.97 8.53 -17.78
C ILE A 31 2.98 7.44 -18.11
N LEU A 32 3.11 6.49 -17.20
CA LEU A 32 3.97 5.34 -17.26
C LEU A 32 3.17 4.12 -17.68
N THR A 33 3.83 3.21 -18.37
CA THR A 33 3.28 1.93 -18.83
C THR A 33 4.18 0.79 -18.37
N ASP A 34 3.78 -0.45 -18.66
CA ASP A 34 4.56 -1.64 -18.30
C ASP A 34 5.98 -1.63 -18.86
N THR A 35 6.24 -0.93 -19.97
CA THR A 35 7.59 -0.78 -20.54
C THR A 35 8.50 0.09 -19.67
N ASP A 36 7.93 0.94 -18.81
CA ASP A 36 8.68 1.81 -17.90
C ASP A 36 9.04 1.11 -16.58
N LEU A 37 8.48 -0.08 -16.29
CA LEU A 37 8.66 -0.78 -15.00
C LEU A 37 10.12 -1.06 -14.64
N GLN A 38 10.94 -1.39 -15.64
CA GLN A 38 12.37 -1.66 -15.44
C GLN A 38 13.22 -0.38 -15.43
N GLN A 39 12.63 0.80 -15.66
CA GLN A 39 13.41 2.03 -15.74
C GLN A 39 13.60 2.67 -14.36
N PRO A 40 14.77 3.28 -14.09
CA PRO A 40 14.99 4.05 -12.88
C PRO A 40 14.06 5.25 -12.78
N ILE A 41 13.57 5.56 -11.58
CA ILE A 41 12.70 6.72 -11.33
C ILE A 41 13.36 8.03 -11.80
N GLY A 42 14.66 8.21 -11.57
CA GLY A 42 15.42 9.38 -12.02
C GLY A 42 15.43 9.56 -13.54
N TYR A 43 15.47 8.47 -14.30
CA TYR A 43 15.33 8.52 -15.77
C TYR A 43 13.89 8.87 -16.17
N LEU A 44 12.90 8.29 -15.51
CA LEU A 44 11.48 8.56 -15.79
C LEU A 44 11.10 10.03 -15.51
N LEU A 45 11.71 10.64 -14.49
CA LEU A 45 11.59 12.06 -14.19
C LEU A 45 12.32 12.97 -15.20
N GLY A 46 13.26 12.44 -15.98
CA GLY A 46 14.12 13.19 -16.90
C GLY A 46 15.29 13.90 -16.20
N ILE A 47 15.75 13.36 -15.08
CA ILE A 47 16.87 13.87 -14.27
C ILE A 47 18.17 13.14 -14.64
N GLN A 48 18.05 11.88 -15.05
CA GLN A 48 19.17 11.04 -15.46
C GLN A 48 19.04 10.69 -16.95
N ASP A 49 20.17 10.68 -17.67
CA ASP A 49 20.19 10.42 -19.12
C ASP A 49 20.24 8.93 -19.47
N LYS A 50 20.47 8.05 -18.49
CA LYS A 50 20.66 6.61 -18.72
C LYS A 50 19.42 5.81 -18.36
N ALA A 51 18.78 5.27 -19.39
CA ALA A 51 17.86 4.16 -19.27
C ALA A 51 18.61 2.89 -18.82
N GLN A 52 17.92 1.98 -18.15
CA GLN A 52 18.41 0.60 -18.00
C GLN A 52 18.17 -0.18 -19.30
N GLN A 53 19.05 -1.15 -19.58
CA GLN A 53 18.94 -2.03 -20.76
C GLN A 53 17.59 -2.76 -20.76
N GLU A 54 16.97 -2.85 -21.93
CA GLU A 54 15.70 -3.54 -22.12
C GLU A 54 15.78 -4.98 -21.63
N VAL A 55 14.95 -5.33 -20.65
CA VAL A 55 14.78 -6.70 -20.20
C VAL A 55 13.70 -7.33 -21.08
N SER A 56 13.96 -8.53 -21.63
CA SER A 56 13.08 -9.23 -22.57
C SER A 56 11.73 -9.69 -21.98
N GLN A 57 11.46 -9.41 -20.70
CA GLN A 57 10.25 -9.83 -20.00
C GLN A 57 9.32 -8.65 -19.78
N THR A 58 8.15 -8.70 -20.41
CA THR A 58 7.02 -7.83 -20.09
C THR A 58 6.50 -8.20 -18.71
N MET A 59 6.69 -7.30 -17.74
CA MET A 59 6.11 -7.39 -16.40
C MET A 59 4.85 -6.53 -16.33
N HIS A 60 3.94 -6.85 -15.43
CA HIS A 60 2.71 -6.08 -15.21
C HIS A 60 2.42 -6.01 -13.72
N MET A 61 2.03 -4.83 -13.24
CA MET A 61 1.66 -4.59 -11.85
C MET A 61 0.19 -4.18 -11.79
N HIS A 62 -0.58 -4.85 -10.93
CA HIS A 62 -2.03 -4.63 -10.82
C HIS A 62 -2.39 -3.29 -10.16
N ILE A 63 -1.44 -2.64 -9.47
CA ILE A 63 -1.70 -1.42 -8.69
C ILE A 63 -1.53 -0.12 -9.48
N ASP A 64 -2.19 0.93 -9.02
CA ASP A 64 -1.92 2.30 -9.45
C ASP A 64 -0.89 2.97 -8.53
N LEU A 65 -0.15 3.95 -9.04
CA LEU A 65 0.81 4.74 -8.29
C LEU A 65 0.82 6.19 -8.78
N MET A 66 0.79 7.12 -7.83
CA MET A 66 1.09 8.53 -8.06
C MET A 66 2.42 8.90 -7.38
N PHE A 67 3.45 9.12 -8.20
CA PHE A 67 4.76 9.55 -7.74
C PHE A 67 4.89 11.07 -7.83
N LEU A 68 5.31 11.73 -6.76
CA LEU A 68 5.32 13.19 -6.60
C LEU A 68 6.76 13.72 -6.44
N ASP A 69 7.20 14.59 -7.35
CA ASP A 69 8.50 15.28 -7.29
C ASP A 69 8.33 16.77 -6.97
N GLY A 70 8.76 17.18 -5.77
CA GLY A 70 8.84 18.58 -5.37
C GLY A 70 7.51 19.23 -4.93
N PHE A 71 6.52 18.43 -4.54
CA PHE A 71 5.23 18.92 -4.02
C PHE A 71 5.27 19.14 -2.51
N SER A 72 4.59 20.18 -2.02
CA SER A 72 4.34 20.38 -0.59
C SER A 72 3.08 19.64 -0.11
N ASP A 73 2.93 19.49 1.20
CA ASP A 73 1.75 18.84 1.78
C ASP A 73 0.45 19.57 1.42
N GLU A 74 0.46 20.90 1.36
CA GLU A 74 -0.70 21.71 0.97
C GLU A 74 -1.10 21.46 -0.48
N GLU A 75 -0.12 21.34 -1.39
CA GLU A 75 -0.39 21.05 -2.81
C GLU A 75 -0.94 19.63 -3.00
N ILE A 76 -0.43 18.67 -2.22
CA ILE A 76 -0.92 17.29 -2.22
C ILE A 76 -2.35 17.23 -1.67
N GLN A 77 -2.66 18.00 -0.62
CA GLN A 77 -4.01 18.08 -0.07
C GLN A 77 -5.00 18.68 -1.07
N GLU A 78 -4.64 19.76 -1.76
CA GLU A 78 -5.47 20.37 -2.81
C GLU A 78 -5.71 19.39 -3.98
N LEU A 79 -4.66 18.70 -4.45
CA LEU A 79 -4.78 17.68 -5.49
C LEU A 79 -5.72 16.54 -5.03
N ASN A 80 -5.56 16.04 -3.81
CA ASN A 80 -6.43 15.02 -3.24
C ASN A 80 -7.90 15.48 -3.13
N ALA A 81 -8.13 16.74 -2.75
CA ALA A 81 -9.47 17.30 -2.67
C ALA A 81 -10.17 17.32 -4.04
N ARG A 82 -9.45 17.72 -5.10
CA ARG A 82 -9.98 17.71 -6.47
C ARG A 82 -10.23 16.32 -7.01
N MET A 83 -9.32 15.37 -6.77
CA MET A 83 -9.53 13.97 -7.12
C MET A 83 -10.77 13.42 -6.44
N LYS A 84 -10.93 13.67 -5.14
CA LYS A 84 -12.11 13.25 -4.36
C LYS A 84 -13.41 13.87 -4.90
N ALA A 85 -13.39 15.15 -5.29
CA ALA A 85 -14.54 15.83 -5.87
C ALA A 85 -15.01 15.20 -7.20
N GLN A 86 -14.08 14.61 -7.96
CA GLN A 86 -14.34 13.90 -9.21
C GLN A 86 -14.52 12.37 -9.01
N GLY A 87 -14.58 11.89 -7.76
CA GLY A 87 -14.78 10.48 -7.45
C GLY A 87 -13.57 9.57 -7.73
N VAL A 88 -12.38 10.15 -7.93
CA VAL A 88 -11.14 9.38 -8.17
C VAL A 88 -10.23 9.43 -6.95
N SER A 89 -9.49 8.35 -6.72
CA SER A 89 -8.46 8.27 -5.70
C SER A 89 -7.28 7.45 -6.23
N MET A 90 -6.07 7.90 -5.90
CA MET A 90 -4.82 7.17 -6.08
C MET A 90 -4.33 6.75 -4.70
N PRO A 91 -4.67 5.54 -4.21
CA PRO A 91 -4.34 5.11 -2.85
C PRO A 91 -2.84 4.96 -2.62
N ARG A 92 -2.05 4.60 -3.65
CA ARG A 92 -0.60 4.55 -3.54
C ARG A 92 0.03 5.86 -3.99
N LYS A 93 0.79 6.47 -3.07
CA LYS A 93 1.54 7.69 -3.33
C LYS A 93 2.95 7.53 -2.81
N ALA A 94 3.92 8.02 -3.58
CA ALA A 94 5.31 8.06 -3.18
C ALA A 94 5.90 9.44 -3.46
N MET A 95 6.65 9.96 -2.49
CA MET A 95 7.42 11.20 -2.64
C MET A 95 8.82 10.87 -3.13
N ARG A 96 9.38 11.70 -4.01
CA ARG A 96 10.79 11.57 -4.36
C ARG A 96 11.68 11.78 -3.15
N THR A 97 12.62 10.87 -2.97
CA THR A 97 13.72 10.98 -2.01
C THR A 97 15.04 10.72 -2.73
N LYS A 98 16.17 11.01 -2.06
CA LYS A 98 17.49 10.63 -2.59
C LYS A 98 17.65 9.11 -2.76
N HIS A 99 16.89 8.34 -1.98
CA HIS A 99 17.00 6.89 -1.95
C HIS A 99 16.25 6.23 -3.11
N ASN A 100 15.03 6.68 -3.40
CA ASN A 100 14.18 6.06 -4.42
C ASN A 100 14.44 6.55 -5.85
N GLU A 101 15.28 7.57 -6.05
CA GLU A 101 15.61 8.06 -7.40
C GLU A 101 16.33 7.02 -8.25
N THR A 102 17.16 6.17 -7.64
CA THR A 102 17.92 5.11 -8.34
C THR A 102 17.15 3.81 -8.47
N TRP A 103 15.99 3.69 -7.80
CA TRP A 103 15.18 2.48 -7.81
C TRP A 103 14.49 2.33 -9.16
N ARG A 104 14.28 1.08 -9.59
CA ARG A 104 13.38 0.81 -10.71
C ARG A 104 11.95 1.05 -10.26
N LEU A 105 11.10 1.45 -11.20
CA LEU A 105 9.67 1.64 -10.92
C LEU A 105 9.04 0.37 -10.31
N ILE A 106 9.39 -0.82 -10.81
CA ILE A 106 8.90 -2.08 -10.26
C ILE A 106 9.31 -2.32 -8.80
N ASP A 107 10.58 -2.05 -8.46
CA ASP A 107 11.06 -2.24 -7.08
C ASP A 107 10.30 -1.30 -6.12
N LEU A 108 10.04 -0.07 -6.55
CA LEU A 108 9.24 0.89 -5.79
C LEU A 108 7.79 0.42 -5.60
N LEU A 109 7.15 -0.07 -6.68
CA LEU A 109 5.78 -0.59 -6.62
C LEU A 109 5.68 -1.81 -5.69
N GLU A 110 6.63 -2.73 -5.77
CA GLU A 110 6.68 -3.90 -4.89
C GLU A 110 6.88 -3.51 -3.42
N GLU A 111 7.76 -2.55 -3.13
CA GLU A 111 8.00 -2.10 -1.76
C GLU A 111 6.76 -1.44 -1.17
N ILE A 112 6.10 -0.57 -1.94
CA ILE A 112 4.85 0.08 -1.52
C ILE A 112 3.76 -0.96 -1.24
N GLU A 113 3.65 -2.01 -2.05
CA GLU A 113 2.69 -3.09 -1.80
C GLU A 113 3.03 -3.90 -0.56
N LYS A 114 4.31 -4.19 -0.31
CA LYS A 114 4.75 -4.87 0.91
C LYS A 114 4.41 -4.05 2.15
N GLU A 115 4.74 -2.77 2.15
CA GLU A 115 4.38 -1.85 3.24
C GLU A 115 2.87 -1.79 3.44
N HIS A 116 2.10 -1.67 2.35
CA HIS A 116 0.65 -1.60 2.44
C HIS A 116 0.04 -2.89 3.01
N ALA A 117 0.47 -4.06 2.52
CA ALA A 117 0.01 -5.35 3.02
C ALA A 117 0.35 -5.56 4.51
N TYR A 118 1.52 -5.08 4.94
CA TYR A 118 1.92 -5.11 6.33
C TYR A 118 0.99 -4.25 7.19
N PHE A 119 0.74 -2.99 6.81
CA PHE A 119 -0.18 -2.11 7.55
C PHE A 119 -1.61 -2.65 7.59
N GLN A 120 -2.11 -3.21 6.48
CA GLN A 120 -3.42 -3.88 6.46
C GLN A 120 -3.48 -5.06 7.45
N THR A 121 -2.40 -5.84 7.54
CA THR A 121 -2.31 -6.96 8.48
C THR A 121 -2.40 -6.46 9.92
N LEU A 122 -1.66 -5.40 10.26
CA LEU A 122 -1.71 -4.80 11.61
C LEU A 122 -3.09 -4.22 11.93
N GLU A 123 -3.72 -3.53 10.97
CA GLU A 123 -5.06 -2.96 11.15
C GLU A 123 -6.09 -4.07 11.40
N GLU A 124 -6.01 -5.18 10.69
CA GLU A 124 -6.91 -6.32 10.88
C GLU A 124 -6.69 -7.00 12.23
N ILE A 125 -5.43 -7.16 12.67
CA ILE A 125 -5.12 -7.63 14.02
C ILE A 125 -5.77 -6.70 15.05
N GLN A 126 -5.56 -5.38 14.93
CA GLN A 126 -6.13 -4.42 15.86
C GLN A 126 -7.66 -4.50 15.91
N LYS A 127 -8.33 -4.61 14.76
CA LYS A 127 -9.78 -4.80 14.68
C LYS A 127 -10.23 -6.07 15.40
N LEU A 128 -9.54 -7.18 15.19
CA LEU A 128 -9.86 -8.45 15.84
C LEU A 128 -9.70 -8.38 17.35
N LEU A 129 -8.61 -7.77 17.85
CA LEU A 129 -8.37 -7.59 19.29
C LEU A 129 -9.43 -6.68 19.94
N MET A 130 -9.83 -5.60 19.26
CA MET A 130 -10.90 -4.73 19.75
C MET A 130 -12.24 -5.48 19.82
N ALA A 131 -12.55 -6.29 18.80
CA ALA A 131 -13.76 -7.10 18.77
C ALA A 131 -13.78 -8.20 19.85
N SER A 132 -12.61 -8.63 20.35
CA SER A 132 -12.49 -9.60 21.44
C SER A 132 -13.14 -9.12 22.75
N SER A 133 -13.23 -7.82 22.97
CA SER A 133 -13.86 -7.23 24.16
C SER A 133 -15.33 -7.63 24.34
N ALA A 134 -16.00 -8.03 23.24
CA ALA A 134 -17.38 -8.51 23.27
C ALA A 134 -17.50 -10.01 23.62
N LEU A 135 -16.38 -10.74 23.68
CA LEU A 135 -16.37 -12.17 24.01
C LEU A 135 -16.33 -12.36 25.52
N GLN A 136 -17.13 -13.32 26.00
CA GLN A 136 -17.17 -13.70 27.41
C GLN A 136 -16.68 -15.14 27.56
N MET A 137 -15.62 -15.32 28.36
CA MET A 137 -14.93 -16.61 28.53
C MET A 137 -15.85 -17.75 28.99
N ASP A 138 -16.83 -17.46 29.83
CA ASP A 138 -17.76 -18.43 30.41
C ASP A 138 -18.72 -19.05 29.37
N ILE A 139 -18.91 -18.39 28.22
CA ILE A 139 -19.71 -18.89 27.10
C ILE A 139 -18.99 -20.03 26.36
N TYR A 140 -17.66 -20.10 26.40
CA TYR A 140 -16.86 -20.98 25.55
C TYR A 140 -16.22 -22.14 26.28
N THR A 141 -15.94 -23.24 25.58
CA THR A 141 -15.22 -24.40 26.14
C THR A 141 -13.82 -23.98 26.57
N PRO A 142 -13.29 -24.52 27.69
CA PRO A 142 -11.95 -24.16 28.17
C PRO A 142 -10.85 -24.32 27.12
N ASP A 143 -10.90 -25.40 26.33
CA ASP A 143 -9.89 -25.68 25.31
C ASP A 143 -9.92 -24.68 24.16
N SER A 144 -11.11 -24.36 23.63
CA SER A 144 -11.24 -23.39 22.54
C SER A 144 -10.89 -21.97 23.00
N TRP A 145 -11.27 -21.60 24.23
CA TRP A 145 -10.91 -20.32 24.83
C TRP A 145 -9.40 -20.19 25.03
N LYS A 146 -8.74 -21.21 25.58
CA LYS A 146 -7.29 -21.19 25.80
C LYS A 146 -6.50 -21.04 24.49
N ALA A 147 -6.93 -21.72 23.42
CA ALA A 147 -6.32 -21.56 22.11
C ALA A 147 -6.49 -20.12 21.58
N TYR A 148 -7.69 -19.55 21.75
CA TYR A 148 -7.98 -18.17 21.38
C TYR A 148 -7.17 -17.14 22.19
N GLU A 149 -7.11 -17.30 23.51
CA GLU A 149 -6.35 -16.42 24.40
C GLU A 149 -4.86 -16.42 24.06
N SER A 150 -4.27 -17.60 23.77
CA SER A 150 -2.88 -17.67 23.33
C SER A 150 -2.64 -16.94 22.00
N ALA A 151 -3.57 -17.09 21.04
CA ALA A 151 -3.47 -16.40 19.76
C ALA A 151 -3.65 -14.88 19.91
N PHE A 152 -4.53 -14.45 20.83
CA PHE A 152 -4.73 -13.05 21.19
C PHE A 152 -3.45 -12.42 21.74
N ILE A 153 -2.78 -13.09 22.68
CA ILE A 153 -1.53 -12.60 23.28
C ILE A 153 -0.44 -12.45 22.22
N GLN A 154 -0.24 -13.47 21.36
CA GLN A 154 0.74 -13.40 20.27
C GLN A 154 0.48 -12.24 19.31
N ALA A 155 -0.79 -12.05 18.93
CA ALA A 155 -1.16 -10.95 18.04
C ALA A 155 -1.00 -9.57 18.72
N TYR A 156 -1.22 -9.48 20.02
CA TYR A 156 -0.94 -8.27 20.79
C TYR A 156 0.57 -7.96 20.85
N GLU A 157 1.41 -8.96 21.05
CA GLU A 157 2.87 -8.80 21.04
C GLU A 157 3.40 -8.32 19.68
N VAL A 158 2.84 -8.82 18.58
CA VAL A 158 3.17 -8.35 17.22
C VAL A 158 2.95 -6.85 17.07
N LEU A 159 1.82 -6.32 17.56
CA LEU A 159 1.52 -4.89 17.50
C LEU A 159 2.49 -4.05 18.35
N GLN A 160 2.91 -4.57 19.50
CA GLN A 160 3.82 -3.86 20.41
C GLN A 160 5.26 -3.82 19.87
N ASN A 161 5.70 -4.90 19.25
CA ASN A 161 7.12 -5.10 18.92
C ASN A 161 7.49 -4.73 17.48
N GLN A 162 6.56 -4.18 16.67
CA GLN A 162 6.76 -3.92 15.24
C GLN A 162 7.41 -5.11 14.53
N SER A 163 6.82 -6.29 14.73
CA SER A 163 7.38 -7.55 14.22
C SER A 163 7.48 -7.58 12.70
N GLU A 164 8.35 -8.44 12.17
CA GLU A 164 8.51 -8.61 10.73
C GLU A 164 7.17 -8.97 10.03
N PRO A 165 6.99 -8.58 8.75
CA PRO A 165 5.73 -8.79 8.04
C PRO A 165 5.20 -10.23 8.04
N ASP A 166 6.08 -11.22 7.90
CA ASP A 166 5.69 -12.62 7.91
C ASP A 166 5.22 -13.10 9.29
N VAL A 167 5.81 -12.57 10.36
CA VAL A 167 5.38 -12.84 11.74
C VAL A 167 4.00 -12.24 11.97
N ALA A 168 3.76 -11.01 11.52
CA ALA A 168 2.45 -10.38 11.63
C ALA A 168 1.37 -11.15 10.85
N LYS A 169 1.68 -11.58 9.62
CA LYS A 169 0.76 -12.39 8.81
C LYS A 169 0.42 -13.73 9.47
N THR A 170 1.42 -14.38 10.07
CA THR A 170 1.23 -15.62 10.83
C THR A 170 0.33 -15.39 12.03
N ALA A 171 0.58 -14.34 12.82
CA ALA A 171 -0.24 -14.00 13.98
C ALA A 171 -1.70 -13.67 13.61
N LEU A 172 -1.93 -12.92 12.53
CA LEU A 172 -3.27 -12.66 12.01
C LEU A 172 -4.00 -13.96 11.64
N THR A 173 -3.31 -14.86 10.93
CA THR A 173 -3.87 -16.15 10.51
C THR A 173 -4.26 -16.99 11.73
N THR A 174 -3.36 -17.11 12.71
CA THR A 174 -3.59 -17.86 13.95
C THR A 174 -4.75 -17.28 14.76
N LEU A 175 -4.79 -15.95 14.94
CA LEU A 175 -5.87 -15.28 15.65
C LEU A 175 -7.24 -15.48 14.98
N THR A 176 -7.28 -15.35 13.66
CA THR A 176 -8.50 -15.54 12.86
C THR A 176 -9.01 -16.97 12.98
N GLN A 177 -8.13 -17.95 12.85
CA GLN A 177 -8.46 -19.37 12.98
C GLN A 177 -8.94 -19.71 14.39
N ALA A 178 -8.23 -19.25 15.42
CA ALA A 178 -8.60 -19.50 16.80
C ALA A 178 -9.95 -18.87 17.16
N LYS A 179 -10.25 -17.67 16.64
CA LYS A 179 -11.56 -17.02 16.78
C LYS A 179 -12.67 -17.84 16.13
N ALA A 180 -12.45 -18.34 14.91
CA ALA A 180 -13.41 -19.16 14.20
C ALA A 180 -13.63 -20.54 14.85
N ALA A 181 -12.62 -21.04 15.57
CA ALA A 181 -12.66 -22.31 16.28
C ALA A 181 -13.26 -22.23 17.70
N LEU A 182 -13.72 -21.05 18.15
CA LEU A 182 -14.40 -20.90 19.44
C LEU A 182 -15.67 -21.76 19.49
N GLN A 183 -15.76 -22.61 20.52
CA GLN A 183 -16.89 -23.51 20.72
C GLN A 183 -17.67 -23.09 21.95
N LYS A 184 -18.99 -22.89 21.82
CA LYS A 184 -19.85 -22.61 22.97
C LYS A 184 -20.01 -23.87 23.84
N ARG A 185 -20.18 -23.66 25.14
CA ARG A 185 -20.51 -24.73 26.10
C ARG A 185 -21.92 -25.26 25.89
#